data_AF-A0A523G7X8-F1
#
_entry.id   AF-A0A523G7X8-F1
#
_cell.length_a   1.000
_cell.length_b   1.000
_cell.length_c   1.000
_cell.angle_alpha   90.00
_cell.angle_beta   90.00
_cell.angle_gamma   90.00
#
_symmetry.space_group_name_H-M   'P 1'
#
loop_
_entity.id
_entity.type
_entity.pdbx_description
1 polymer ?
#
loop_
_entity_poly.entity_id
_entity_poly.type
_entity_poly.pdbx_seq_one_letter_code
_entity_poly.pdbx_strand_id
1 'polypeptide(L)'
;MQYLLYPNRSGGRAVLHQDEAIFPEESLAKGKATKPDPITASQVIEKLWRNGKVPEWINVTVESYDDEYTYLRLDCCGRFTANESLIYHVEEGIPPFHCLGPALPPLSGGEKYSIDKFGKFDLYWRRDESKK
;
A
#
# COMPACT_ATOMS: atom_id res chain seq x y z
N MET A 1 10.33 10.32 6.08
CA MET A 1 9.29 9.58 5.32
C MET A 1 8.00 9.61 6.11
N GLN A 2 6.87 9.58 5.42
CA GLN A 2 5.53 9.58 6.00
C GLN A 2 4.64 8.62 5.21
N TYR A 3 3.53 8.18 5.80
CA TYR A 3 2.69 7.11 5.25
C TYR A 3 1.26 7.56 5.01
N LEU A 4 0.69 7.10 3.90
CA LEU A 4 -0.71 7.23 3.54
C LEU A 4 -1.34 5.84 3.57
N LEU A 5 -2.15 5.58 4.59
CA LEU A 5 -2.73 4.26 4.81
C LEU A 5 -4.08 4.14 4.11
N TYR A 6 -4.21 3.13 3.25
CA TYR A 6 -5.42 2.77 2.52
C TYR A 6 -5.87 1.36 2.98
N PRO A 7 -6.75 1.25 3.99
CA PRO A 7 -7.23 -0.04 4.47
C PRO A 7 -8.26 -0.66 3.53
N ASN A 8 -8.54 -1.96 3.73
CA ASN A 8 -9.65 -2.68 3.09
C ASN A 8 -9.58 -2.70 1.56
N ARG A 9 -8.38 -2.92 1.00
CA ARG A 9 -8.14 -2.96 -0.45
C ARG A 9 -8.27 -4.35 -1.08
N SER A 10 -8.66 -5.35 -0.30
CA SER A 10 -8.95 -6.71 -0.76
C SER A 10 -10.29 -6.82 -1.50
N GLY A 11 -10.30 -7.58 -2.59
CA GLY A 11 -11.52 -8.04 -3.26
C GLY A 11 -12.28 -9.08 -2.41
N GLY A 12 -13.61 -9.04 -2.45
CA GLY A 12 -14.51 -9.79 -1.57
C GLY A 12 -14.50 -11.30 -1.77
N ARG A 13 -13.80 -12.02 -0.88
CA ARG A 13 -14.25 -13.37 -0.48
C ARG A 13 -15.36 -13.22 0.57
N ALA A 14 -16.44 -13.98 0.44
CA ALA A 14 -17.54 -13.95 1.41
C ALA A 14 -17.19 -14.67 2.73
N VAL A 15 -16.28 -15.65 2.68
CA VAL A 15 -15.93 -16.52 3.81
C VAL A 15 -14.51 -16.20 4.28
N LEU A 16 -14.34 -16.17 5.60
CA LEU A 16 -13.05 -16.02 6.27
C LEU A 16 -12.43 -17.40 6.53
N HIS A 17 -11.11 -17.52 6.41
CA HIS A 17 -10.39 -18.64 7.02
C HIS A 17 -10.50 -18.55 8.56
N GLN A 18 -10.32 -19.67 9.28
CA GLN A 18 -10.56 -19.74 10.72
C GLN A 18 -9.77 -18.70 11.56
N ASP A 19 -8.55 -18.38 11.13
CA ASP A 19 -7.69 -17.40 11.82
C ASP A 19 -7.84 -15.96 11.27
N GLU A 20 -8.52 -15.78 10.14
CA GLU A 20 -8.75 -14.47 9.56
C GLU A 20 -9.77 -13.67 10.38
N ALA A 21 -9.50 -12.39 10.55
CA ALA A 21 -10.39 -11.43 11.17
C ALA A 21 -10.55 -10.19 10.30
N ILE A 22 -11.69 -9.52 10.43
CA ILE A 22 -11.92 -8.17 9.92
C ILE A 22 -12.18 -7.24 11.11
N PHE A 23 -11.79 -5.97 10.98
CA PHE A 23 -11.96 -4.98 12.03
C PHE A 23 -12.66 -3.72 11.50
N PRO A 24 -13.98 -3.77 11.19
CA PRO A 24 -14.68 -2.66 10.56
C PRO A 24 -14.72 -1.39 11.41
N GLU A 25 -14.88 -1.53 12.72
CA GLU A 25 -14.99 -0.40 13.68
C GLU A 25 -13.65 0.32 13.89
N GLU A 26 -12.54 -0.41 13.79
CA GLU A 26 -11.17 0.13 13.91
C GLU A 26 -10.58 0.54 12.54
N SER A 27 -11.31 0.29 11.47
CA SER A 27 -10.90 0.65 10.11
C SER A 27 -11.43 2.02 9.72
N LEU A 28 -10.70 2.68 8.81
CA LEU A 28 -11.29 3.80 8.09
C LEU A 28 -12.48 3.31 7.26
N ALA A 29 -13.48 4.17 7.12
CA ALA A 29 -14.63 3.88 6.27
C ALA A 29 -14.18 3.46 4.85
N LYS A 30 -14.96 2.58 4.20
CA LYS A 30 -14.59 2.02 2.89
C LYS A 30 -14.24 3.12 1.89
N GLY A 31 -13.08 3.01 1.25
CA GLY A 31 -12.57 3.98 0.29
C GLY A 31 -11.94 5.24 0.91
N LYS A 32 -11.93 5.36 2.24
CA LYS A 32 -11.16 6.38 2.95
C LYS A 32 -9.73 5.92 3.18
N ALA A 33 -8.85 6.90 3.27
CA ALA A 33 -7.44 6.76 3.58
C ALA A 33 -7.06 7.84 4.59
N THR A 34 -5.85 7.77 5.13
CA THR A 34 -5.35 8.85 5.97
C THR A 34 -5.08 10.13 5.19
N LYS A 35 -4.95 10.07 3.85
CA LYS A 35 -4.83 11.25 2.98
C LYS A 35 -6.03 12.22 3.20
N PRO A 36 -5.80 13.53 3.40
CA PRO A 36 -4.54 14.27 3.22
C PRO A 36 -3.60 14.31 4.43
N ASP A 37 -3.93 13.65 5.54
CA ASP A 37 -3.19 13.65 6.81
C ASP A 37 -2.21 12.46 6.89
N PRO A 38 -0.95 12.61 6.45
CA PRO A 38 0.05 11.56 6.58
C PRO A 38 0.29 11.14 8.03
N ILE A 39 0.68 9.88 8.22
CA ILE A 39 0.96 9.30 9.53
C ILE A 39 2.37 8.74 9.61
N THR A 40 2.91 8.67 10.83
CA THR A 40 4.22 8.10 11.13
C THR A 40 4.22 6.57 11.08
N ALA A 41 5.40 5.96 11.04
CA ALA A 41 5.55 4.50 11.10
C ALA A 41 4.92 3.90 12.37
N SER A 42 5.10 4.54 13.54
CA SER A 42 4.50 4.08 14.80
C SER A 42 2.97 4.06 14.72
N GLN A 43 2.37 5.11 14.16
CA GLN A 43 0.92 5.16 13.95
C GLN A 43 0.44 4.13 12.92
N VAL A 44 1.24 3.79 11.91
CA VAL A 44 0.93 2.68 10.99
C VAL A 44 0.88 1.37 11.75
N ILE A 45 1.88 1.09 12.61
CA ILE A 45 1.95 -0.14 13.41
C ILE A 45 0.74 -0.23 14.34
N GLU A 46 0.43 0.84 15.08
CA GLU A 46 -0.76 0.89 15.95
C GLU A 46 -2.06 0.61 15.18
N LYS A 47 -2.15 1.07 13.93
CA LYS A 47 -3.33 0.88 13.09
C LYS A 47 -3.39 -0.49 12.43
N LEU A 48 -2.27 -1.16 12.17
CA LEU A 48 -2.24 -2.42 11.42
C LEU A 48 -2.00 -3.65 12.30
N TRP A 49 -1.45 -3.48 13.49
CA TRP A 49 -1.32 -4.56 14.45
C TRP A 49 -2.53 -4.60 15.36
N ARG A 50 -3.49 -5.49 15.11
CA ARG A 50 -4.77 -5.54 15.82
C ARG A 50 -4.98 -6.91 16.42
N ASN A 51 -5.16 -6.96 17.74
CA ASN A 51 -5.43 -8.20 18.47
C ASN A 51 -4.46 -9.35 18.11
N GLY A 52 -3.15 -9.04 18.01
CA GLY A 52 -2.12 -10.00 17.64
C GLY A 52 -2.08 -10.41 16.16
N LYS A 53 -2.84 -9.73 15.28
CA LYS A 53 -2.96 -10.02 13.85
C LYS A 53 -2.50 -8.84 13.00
N VAL A 54 -2.01 -9.16 11.80
CA VAL A 54 -1.56 -8.18 10.79
C VAL A 54 -2.27 -8.42 9.46
N PRO A 55 -2.32 -7.44 8.53
CA PRO A 55 -2.88 -7.65 7.21
C PRO A 55 -2.17 -8.80 6.48
N GLU A 56 -2.93 -9.60 5.73
CA GLU A 56 -2.36 -10.69 4.91
C GLU A 56 -1.36 -10.20 3.86
N TRP A 57 -1.55 -8.99 3.34
CA TRP A 57 -0.65 -8.33 2.38
C TRP A 57 -0.70 -6.80 2.56
N ILE A 58 0.42 -6.16 2.23
CA ILE A 58 0.58 -4.70 2.19
C ILE A 58 1.36 -4.34 0.93
N ASN A 59 0.70 -3.69 -0.02
CA ASN A 59 1.35 -3.15 -1.20
C ASN A 59 1.93 -1.76 -0.88
N VAL A 60 3.22 -1.58 -1.16
CA VAL A 60 3.99 -0.36 -0.88
C VAL A 60 4.38 0.32 -2.18
N THR A 61 3.99 1.58 -2.31
CA THR A 61 4.26 2.41 -3.49
C THR A 61 4.69 3.81 -3.07
N VAL A 62 5.65 4.41 -3.79
CA VAL A 62 5.93 5.84 -3.66
C VAL A 62 4.81 6.62 -4.33
N GLU A 63 4.04 7.41 -3.55
CA GLU A 63 2.90 8.19 -4.04
C GLU A 63 3.32 9.61 -4.40
N SER A 64 4.13 10.24 -3.55
CA SER A 64 4.61 11.61 -3.73
C SER A 64 5.82 11.91 -2.85
N TYR A 65 6.39 13.08 -3.03
CA TYR A 65 7.38 13.69 -2.15
C TYR A 65 7.22 15.22 -2.15
N ASP A 66 7.66 15.86 -1.09
CA ASP A 66 7.94 17.29 -1.07
C ASP A 66 9.35 17.52 -0.52
N ASP A 67 9.66 18.76 -0.15
CA ASP A 67 10.98 19.14 0.36
C ASP A 67 11.30 18.52 1.74
N GLU A 68 10.29 18.01 2.45
CA GLU A 68 10.44 17.48 3.81
C GLU A 68 10.31 15.94 3.86
N TYR A 69 9.37 15.37 3.11
CA TYR A 69 9.03 13.96 3.21
C TYR A 69 8.82 13.28 1.85
N THR A 70 9.29 12.03 1.75
CA THR A 70 8.72 11.04 0.83
C THR A 70 7.47 10.42 1.46
N TYR A 71 6.37 10.38 0.71
CA TYR A 71 5.09 9.81 1.09
C TYR A 71 4.90 8.43 0.46
N LEU A 72 4.83 7.42 1.31
CA LEU A 72 4.56 6.04 0.91
C LEU A 72 3.08 5.74 1.05
N ARG A 73 2.48 5.24 -0.02
CA ARG A 73 1.14 4.69 0.00
C ARG A 73 1.19 3.22 0.40
N LEU A 74 0.38 2.86 1.39
CA LEU A 74 0.19 1.51 1.88
C LEU A 74 -1.23 1.04 1.56
N ASP A 75 -1.40 0.27 0.48
CA ASP A 75 -2.65 -0.43 0.20
C ASP A 75 -2.66 -1.74 1.00
N CYS A 76 -3.58 -1.87 1.95
CA CYS A 76 -3.59 -2.98 2.90
C CYS A 76 -4.77 -3.91 2.66
N CYS A 77 -4.54 -5.22 2.86
CA CYS A 77 -5.61 -6.20 2.96
C CYS A 77 -6.61 -5.79 4.06
N GLY A 78 -7.90 -6.06 3.85
CA GLY A 78 -8.92 -5.88 4.89
C GLY A 78 -8.99 -7.05 5.88
N ARG A 79 -8.26 -8.13 5.60
CA ARG A 79 -8.19 -9.34 6.41
C ARG A 79 -6.89 -9.37 7.17
N PHE A 80 -7.00 -9.76 8.42
CA PHE A 80 -5.90 -9.82 9.36
C PHE A 80 -5.76 -11.24 9.86
N THR A 81 -4.52 -11.69 10.02
CA THR A 81 -4.22 -13.05 10.49
C THR A 81 -2.97 -13.03 11.35
N ALA A 82 -2.85 -14.03 12.22
CA ALA A 82 -1.63 -14.41 12.91
C ALA A 82 -1.04 -15.71 12.32
N ASN A 83 -1.77 -16.37 11.41
CA ASN A 83 -1.31 -17.56 10.73
C ASN A 83 -0.39 -17.18 9.57
N GLU A 84 0.90 -17.45 9.73
CA GLU A 84 1.92 -17.18 8.70
C GLU A 84 1.63 -17.85 7.37
N SER A 85 0.91 -18.99 7.34
CA SER A 85 0.55 -19.67 6.09
C SER A 85 -0.46 -18.90 5.23
N LEU A 86 -1.11 -17.87 5.80
CA LEU A 86 -2.05 -16.99 5.11
C LEU A 86 -1.42 -15.65 4.71
N ILE A 87 -0.21 -15.37 5.20
CA ILE A 87 0.51 -14.15 4.87
C ILE A 87 1.10 -14.30 3.46
N TYR A 88 0.94 -13.27 2.64
CA TYR A 88 1.45 -13.20 1.28
C TYR A 88 2.90 -12.67 1.27
N HIS A 89 3.58 -12.83 0.13
CA HIS A 89 4.92 -12.29 -0.13
C HIS A 89 5.99 -12.82 0.84
N VAL A 90 5.76 -14.01 1.41
CA VAL A 90 6.71 -14.66 2.33
C VAL A 90 8.03 -14.95 1.63
N GLU A 91 7.96 -15.30 0.35
CA GLU A 91 9.10 -15.53 -0.54
C GLU A 91 9.92 -14.27 -0.85
N GLU A 92 9.37 -13.06 -0.62
CA GLU A 92 10.07 -11.79 -0.84
C GLU A 92 10.95 -11.38 0.36
N GLY A 93 10.91 -12.15 1.46
CA GLY A 93 11.76 -11.99 2.64
C GLY A 93 11.32 -10.91 3.63
N ILE A 94 10.32 -10.11 3.28
CA ILE A 94 9.72 -9.07 4.14
C ILE A 94 8.18 -9.15 4.17
N PRO A 95 7.56 -10.32 4.47
CA PRO A 95 6.11 -10.41 4.61
C PRO A 95 5.57 -9.48 5.71
N PRO A 96 4.35 -8.93 5.58
CA PRO A 96 3.39 -9.10 4.47
C PRO A 96 3.61 -8.10 3.30
N PHE A 97 4.80 -7.50 3.17
CA PHE A 97 5.02 -6.37 2.27
C PHE A 97 5.38 -6.79 0.84
N HIS A 98 4.79 -6.08 -0.13
CA HIS A 98 5.15 -6.15 -1.54
C HIS A 98 5.52 -4.76 -2.07
N CYS A 99 6.76 -4.60 -2.53
CA CYS A 99 7.27 -3.32 -3.02
C CYS A 99 7.00 -3.17 -4.52
N LEU A 100 5.91 -2.47 -4.87
CA LEU A 100 5.50 -2.28 -6.27
C LEU A 100 6.30 -1.20 -7.02
N GLY A 101 7.06 -0.38 -6.31
CA GLY A 101 7.73 0.79 -6.88
C GLY A 101 6.73 1.87 -7.34
N PRO A 102 7.21 3.00 -7.87
CA PRO A 102 6.34 4.06 -8.40
C PRO A 102 5.59 3.62 -9.66
N ALA A 103 4.48 4.31 -9.95
CA ALA A 103 3.75 4.09 -11.20
C ALA A 103 4.60 4.46 -12.42
N LEU A 104 4.91 3.48 -13.26
CA LEU A 104 5.74 3.67 -14.46
C LEU A 104 4.95 4.35 -15.59
N PRO A 105 5.57 5.27 -16.37
CA PRO A 105 5.00 5.85 -17.58
C PRO A 105 4.52 4.79 -18.58
N PRO A 106 3.40 4.99 -19.29
CA PRO A 106 2.95 4.08 -20.32
C PRO A 106 3.95 4.10 -21.46
N LEU A 107 4.29 2.93 -21.96
CA LEU A 107 5.10 2.78 -23.16
C LEU A 107 4.23 2.23 -24.27
N SER A 108 4.35 2.82 -25.45
CA SER A 108 3.69 2.31 -26.66
C SER A 108 4.23 0.93 -27.01
N GLY A 109 3.34 0.02 -27.44
CA GLY A 109 3.75 -1.27 -28.01
C GLY A 109 4.10 -2.38 -27.00
N GLY A 110 3.72 -2.24 -25.73
CA GLY A 110 3.89 -3.31 -24.72
C GLY A 110 5.32 -3.46 -24.19
N GLU A 111 6.19 -2.51 -24.49
CA GLU A 111 7.56 -2.50 -23.96
C GLU A 111 7.57 -2.34 -22.43
N LYS A 112 8.57 -2.97 -21.78
CA LYS A 112 8.84 -2.76 -20.35
C LYS A 112 9.74 -1.54 -20.16
N TYR A 113 9.46 -0.75 -19.13
CA TYR A 113 10.31 0.38 -18.77
C TYR A 113 11.67 -0.09 -18.26
N SER A 114 12.75 0.52 -18.75
CA SER A 114 14.09 0.40 -18.20
C SER A 114 14.75 1.77 -18.10
N ILE A 115 15.51 1.97 -17.02
CA ILE A 115 16.23 3.22 -16.79
C ILE A 115 17.30 3.47 -17.86
N ASP A 116 17.94 2.41 -18.37
CA ASP A 116 18.99 2.50 -19.38
C ASP A 116 18.45 3.02 -20.73
N LYS A 117 17.19 2.70 -21.05
CA LYS A 117 16.55 3.09 -22.32
C LYS A 117 15.84 4.43 -22.23
N PHE A 118 15.09 4.66 -21.14
CA PHE A 118 14.18 5.80 -21.02
C PHE A 118 14.64 6.87 -20.02
N GLY A 119 15.75 6.64 -19.33
CA GLY A 119 16.27 7.56 -18.32
C GLY A 119 15.43 7.58 -17.05
N LYS A 120 15.50 8.69 -16.32
CA LYS A 120 14.63 8.96 -15.16
C LYS A 120 13.31 9.54 -15.64
N PHE A 121 12.25 9.34 -14.86
CA PHE A 121 10.94 9.94 -15.10
C PHE A 121 10.49 10.77 -13.90
N ASP A 122 9.64 11.76 -14.16
CA ASP A 122 8.97 12.53 -13.10
C ASP A 122 7.90 11.66 -12.43
N LEU A 123 7.95 11.50 -11.11
CA LEU A 123 6.93 10.80 -10.33
C LEU A 123 5.51 11.33 -10.58
N TYR A 124 5.38 12.60 -11.00
CA TYR A 124 4.12 13.29 -11.22
C TYR A 124 3.60 13.27 -12.65
N TRP A 125 4.18 12.46 -13.53
CA TRP A 125 3.78 12.40 -14.94
C TRP A 125 2.28 12.10 -15.18
N ARG A 126 1.56 11.54 -14.21
CA ARG A 126 0.09 11.30 -14.26
C ARG A 126 -0.78 12.47 -13.79
N ARG A 127 -0.19 13.51 -13.19
CA ARG A 127 -0.97 14.61 -12.61
C ARG A 127 -1.38 15.58 -13.71
N ASP A 128 -2.66 15.89 -13.74
CA ASP A 128 -3.21 16.93 -14.60
C ASP A 128 -2.80 18.29 -14.01
N GLU A 129 -1.94 19.05 -14.69
CA GLU A 129 -1.40 20.33 -14.21
C GLU A 129 -2.46 21.44 -14.07
N SER A 130 -3.69 21.17 -14.53
CA SER A 130 -4.84 22.07 -14.46
C SER A 130 -5.43 22.29 -13.05
N LYS A 131 -4.83 21.71 -12.01
CA LYS A 131 -5.26 21.83 -10.60
C LYS A 131 -4.11 22.18 -9.65
N LYS A 132 -3.34 23.22 -9.98
CA LYS A 132 -2.51 23.94 -9.00
C LYS A 132 -3.22 25.19 -8.52
#